data_AF-A0A482Z5T6-F1
#
_entry.id   AF-A0A482Z5T6-F1
#
_cell.length_a   1.000
_cell.length_b   1.000
_cell.length_c   1.000
_cell.angle_alpha   90.00
_cell.angle_beta   90.00
_cell.angle_gamma   90.00
#
_symmetry.space_group_name_H-M   'P 1'
#
loop_
_entity.id
_entity.type
_entity.pdbx_description
1 polymer ?
#
loop_
_entity_poly.entity_id
_entity_poly.type
_entity_poly.pdbx_seq_one_letter_code
_entity_poly.pdbx_strand_id
1 'polypeptide(L)'
;DISRIKMKANDILTSSETTTDEAIALGIDISKTANYKEGQLTRFVSVKYKSDLRRDGNDYLGKNAEQEVVMKLGLDYQKDDTTTSVSYERIQSTNNKAHSYGIEGAVRWKF
;
A
#
# COMPACT_ATOMS: atom_id res chain seq x y z
N ASP A 1 5.23 0.63 -27.06
CA ASP A 1 5.40 1.47 -25.85
C ASP A 1 4.36 1.16 -24.79
N ILE A 2 4.65 1.42 -23.50
CA ILE A 2 3.67 1.26 -22.40
C ILE A 2 3.25 2.63 -21.90
N SER A 3 1.95 2.91 -21.93
CA SER A 3 1.34 4.12 -21.41
C SER A 3 0.62 3.86 -20.08
N ARG A 4 0.56 4.88 -19.21
CA ARG A 4 -0.04 4.77 -17.88
C ARG A 4 -0.63 6.09 -17.40
N ILE A 5 -1.84 6.04 -16.87
CA ILE A 5 -2.44 7.09 -16.04
C ILE A 5 -2.62 6.54 -14.63
N LYS A 6 -2.26 7.32 -13.61
CA LYS A 6 -2.41 6.96 -12.20
C LYS A 6 -2.95 8.16 -11.43
N MET A 7 -3.97 7.92 -10.61
CA MET A 7 -4.61 8.90 -9.75
C MET A 7 -4.62 8.37 -8.33
N LYS A 8 -4.27 9.20 -7.36
CA LYS A 8 -4.32 8.85 -5.94
C LYS A 8 -5.01 9.98 -5.18
N ALA A 9 -6.11 9.64 -4.51
CA ALA A 9 -6.81 10.52 -3.58
C ALA A 9 -6.48 10.02 -2.17
N ASN A 10 -5.58 10.74 -1.50
CA ASN A 10 -5.16 10.42 -0.14
C ASN A 10 -5.60 11.51 0.81
N ASP A 11 -6.00 11.11 2.01
CA ASP A 11 -5.86 12.00 3.14
C ASP A 11 -4.37 12.04 3.53
N ILE A 12 -3.86 13.24 3.78
CA ILE A 12 -2.45 13.46 4.07
C ILE A 12 -2.14 12.68 5.36
N LEU A 13 -1.12 11.84 5.37
CA LEU A 13 -0.57 11.32 6.63
C LEU A 13 -0.16 12.53 7.45
N THR A 14 -0.89 12.81 8.52
CA THR A 14 -0.62 13.92 9.43
C THR A 14 0.80 13.86 10.02
N SER A 15 1.42 12.68 10.00
CA SER A 15 2.85 12.44 10.23
C SER A 15 3.20 11.00 9.82
N SER A 16 3.80 10.75 8.65
CA SER A 16 4.35 9.41 8.41
C SER A 16 5.63 9.29 9.22
N GLU A 17 5.62 8.37 10.16
CA GLU A 17 6.69 8.18 11.14
C GLU A 17 7.67 7.07 10.65
N THR A 18 7.45 6.45 9.48
CA THR A 18 8.38 5.44 8.91
C THR A 18 9.11 5.87 7.63
N THR A 19 9.16 7.17 7.32
CA THR A 19 9.91 7.69 6.15
C THR A 19 11.40 7.79 6.45
N THR A 20 12.00 6.66 6.84
CA THR A 20 13.41 6.57 7.25
C THR A 20 14.14 5.59 6.34
N ASP A 21 15.41 5.86 6.04
CA ASP A 21 16.26 4.96 5.25
C ASP A 21 16.65 3.68 6.03
N GLU A 22 16.26 3.59 7.30
CA GLU A 22 16.56 2.48 8.21
C GLU A 22 15.27 1.80 8.68
N ALA A 23 14.31 1.58 7.78
CA ALA A 23 13.07 0.87 8.10
C ALA A 23 13.07 -0.57 7.57
N ILE A 24 12.47 -1.49 8.33
CA ILE A 24 12.09 -2.81 7.85
C ILE A 24 10.62 -2.84 7.47
N ALA A 25 10.28 -3.52 6.38
CA ALA A 25 8.91 -3.79 5.98
C ALA A 25 8.71 -5.28 5.71
N LEU A 26 7.71 -5.87 6.35
CA LEU A 26 7.30 -7.27 6.14
C LEU A 26 5.83 -7.27 5.72
N GLY A 27 5.48 -8.03 4.70
CA GLY A 27 4.10 -8.05 4.21
C GLY A 27 3.67 -9.39 3.65
N ILE A 28 2.37 -9.61 3.68
CA ILE A 28 1.70 -10.75 3.09
C ILE A 28 0.69 -10.21 2.07
N ASP A 29 0.78 -10.74 0.86
CA ASP A 29 -0.16 -10.48 -0.23
C ASP A 29 -0.95 -11.74 -0.54
N ILE A 30 -2.27 -11.65 -0.50
CA ILE A 30 -3.18 -12.73 -0.91
C ILE A 30 -3.98 -12.22 -2.09
N SER A 31 -3.90 -12.94 -3.21
CA SER A 31 -4.62 -12.58 -4.42
C SER A 31 -5.31 -13.78 -5.04
N LYS A 32 -6.44 -13.55 -5.70
CA LYS A 32 -7.13 -14.54 -6.53
C LYS A 32 -7.45 -13.93 -7.88
N THR A 33 -6.99 -14.60 -8.93
CA THR A 33 -7.30 -14.27 -10.32
C THR A 33 -8.34 -15.25 -10.85
N ALA A 34 -9.33 -14.74 -11.57
CA ALA A 34 -10.32 -15.55 -12.27
C ALA A 34 -10.70 -14.89 -13.59
N ASN A 35 -11.10 -15.71 -14.57
CA ASN A 35 -11.71 -15.20 -15.80
C ASN A 35 -13.00 -14.46 -15.44
N TYR A 36 -13.18 -13.26 -15.97
CA TYR A 36 -14.34 -12.42 -15.74
C TYR A 36 -14.65 -11.63 -17.01
N LYS A 37 -15.83 -11.87 -17.60
CA LYS A 37 -16.17 -11.39 -18.95
C LYS A 37 -15.07 -11.79 -19.94
N GLU A 38 -14.66 -10.87 -20.82
CA GLU A 38 -13.62 -11.06 -21.83
C GLU A 38 -12.20 -10.82 -21.30
N GLY A 39 -11.99 -10.93 -19.99
CA GLY A 39 -10.69 -10.64 -19.37
C GLY A 39 -10.46 -11.42 -18.09
N GLN A 40 -9.47 -10.98 -17.33
CA GLN A 40 -9.12 -11.52 -16.02
C GLN A 40 -9.37 -10.48 -14.94
N LEU A 41 -10.00 -10.90 -13.86
CA LEU A 41 -10.19 -10.11 -12.66
C LEU A 41 -9.34 -10.70 -11.54
N THR A 42 -8.40 -9.91 -11.03
CA THR A 42 -7.63 -10.20 -9.82
C THR A 42 -8.19 -9.40 -8.66
N ARG A 43 -8.47 -10.08 -7.56
CA ARG A 43 -8.82 -9.46 -6.28
C ARG A 43 -7.68 -9.70 -5.31
N PHE A 44 -7.26 -8.68 -4.58
CA PHE A 44 -6.17 -8.84 -3.64
C PHE A 44 -6.44 -8.14 -2.30
N VAL A 45 -5.83 -8.70 -1.27
CA VAL A 45 -5.65 -8.08 0.04
C VAL A 45 -4.17 -8.17 0.42
N SER A 46 -3.64 -7.08 0.92
CA SER A 46 -2.27 -6.95 1.40
C SER A 46 -2.29 -6.44 2.83
N VAL A 47 -1.48 -7.04 3.68
CA VAL A 47 -1.15 -6.48 4.99
C VAL A 47 0.36 -6.36 5.07
N LYS A 48 0.84 -5.18 5.42
CA LYS A 48 2.26 -4.88 5.53
C LYS A 48 2.51 -4.18 6.86
N TYR A 49 3.43 -4.71 7.62
CA TYR A 49 3.98 -4.08 8.81
C TYR A 49 5.29 -3.40 8.45
N LYS A 50 5.48 -2.18 8.94
CA LYS A 50 6.72 -1.42 8.84
C LYS A 50 7.19 -1.02 10.23
N SER A 51 8.49 -1.02 10.45
CA SER A 51 9.10 -0.51 11.68
C SER A 51 10.37 0.26 11.33
N ASP A 52 10.54 1.43 11.94
CA ASP A 52 11.85 2.08 11.98
C ASP A 52 12.82 1.22 12.83
N LEU A 53 14.08 1.11 12.39
CA LEU A 53 15.15 0.38 13.08
C LEU A 53 16.17 1.31 13.74
N ARG A 54 16.04 2.63 13.59
CA ARG A 54 16.93 3.60 14.23
C ARG A 54 17.00 3.35 15.73
N ARG A 55 18.22 3.08 16.21
CA ARG A 55 18.51 2.77 17.61
C ARG A 55 19.10 3.98 18.30
N ASP A 56 18.25 4.81 18.88
CA ASP A 56 18.71 5.95 19.69
C ASP A 56 19.02 5.46 21.11
N GLY A 57 20.29 5.49 21.51
CA GLY A 57 20.85 4.71 22.62
C GLY A 57 20.34 5.04 24.03
N ASN A 58 19.44 6.01 24.20
CA ASN A 58 19.00 6.51 25.50
C ASN A 58 17.54 6.19 25.87
N ASP A 59 16.73 5.60 24.98
CA ASP A 59 15.32 5.37 25.30
C ASP A 59 14.70 4.20 24.54
N TYR A 60 15.03 2.98 25.00
CA TYR A 60 14.47 1.73 24.46
C TYR A 60 12.97 1.56 24.73
N LEU A 61 12.38 2.32 25.67
CA LEU A 61 10.99 2.17 26.14
C LEU A 61 10.08 3.31 25.67
N GLY A 62 10.58 4.54 25.54
CA GLY A 62 9.82 5.72 25.13
C GLY A 62 9.74 5.92 23.60
N LYS A 63 10.71 5.40 22.85
CA LYS A 63 10.64 5.25 21.39
C LYS A 63 10.25 3.82 21.02
N ASN A 64 9.04 3.40 21.41
CA ASN A 64 8.36 2.31 20.69
C ASN A 64 8.49 2.63 19.21
N ALA A 65 9.34 1.85 18.52
CA ALA A 65 9.75 2.13 17.15
C ALA A 65 8.54 2.58 16.35
N GLU A 66 8.68 3.70 15.65
CA GLU A 66 7.62 4.21 14.80
C GLU A 66 7.23 3.09 13.83
N GLN A 67 6.04 2.54 14.05
CA GLN A 67 5.60 1.29 13.47
C GLN A 67 4.28 1.53 12.80
N GLU A 68 4.16 1.11 11.55
CA GLU A 68 2.95 1.32 10.76
C GLU A 68 2.44 -0.02 10.25
N VAL A 69 1.13 -0.23 10.41
CA VAL A 69 0.40 -1.28 9.72
C VAL A 69 -0.28 -0.66 8.51
N VAL A 70 -0.01 -1.23 7.35
CA VAL A 70 -0.62 -0.87 6.07
C VAL A 70 -1.52 -2.01 5.64
N MET A 71 -2.80 -1.71 5.43
CA MET A 71 -3.75 -2.62 4.81
C MET A 71 -4.12 -2.09 3.43
N LYS A 72 -4.02 -2.94 2.41
CA LYS A 72 -4.45 -2.59 1.04
C LYS A 72 -5.44 -3.62 0.53
N LEU A 73 -6.51 -3.16 -0.09
CA LEU A 73 -7.54 -3.98 -0.74
C LEU A 73 -7.70 -3.49 -2.16
N GLY A 74 -7.77 -4.37 -3.15
CA GLY A 74 -7.90 -3.90 -4.52
C GLY A 74 -8.38 -4.92 -5.53
N LEU A 75 -8.64 -4.39 -6.71
CA LEU A 75 -9.15 -5.08 -7.88
C LEU A 75 -8.35 -4.63 -9.10
N ASP A 76 -7.83 -5.61 -9.84
CA ASP A 76 -7.19 -5.40 -11.13
C ASP A 76 -7.99 -6.13 -12.20
N TYR A 77 -8.42 -5.41 -13.23
CA TYR A 77 -9.05 -5.97 -14.42
C TYR A 77 -8.09 -5.85 -15.59
N GLN A 78 -7.76 -6.98 -16.21
CA GLN A 78 -6.96 -7.03 -17.42
C GLN A 78 -7.80 -7.55 -18.58
N LYS A 79 -7.77 -6.83 -19.69
CA LYS A 79 -8.26 -7.28 -20.99
C LYS A 79 -7.22 -6.92 -22.04
N ASP A 80 -6.79 -7.92 -22.80
CA ASP A 80 -5.72 -7.80 -23.78
C ASP A 80 -4.47 -7.14 -23.15
N ASP A 81 -3.96 -6.10 -23.81
CA ASP A 81 -2.82 -5.30 -23.37
C ASP A 81 -3.19 -4.14 -22.41
N THR A 82 -4.44 -4.09 -21.93
CA THR A 82 -4.94 -3.04 -21.04
C THR A 82 -5.22 -3.58 -19.64
N THR A 83 -4.76 -2.87 -18.62
CA THR A 83 -5.03 -3.13 -17.20
C THR A 83 -5.64 -1.90 -16.54
N THR A 84 -6.77 -2.08 -15.87
CA THR A 84 -7.39 -1.09 -14.99
C THR A 84 -7.33 -1.59 -13.55
N SER A 85 -6.92 -0.74 -12.63
CA SER A 85 -6.73 -1.08 -11.22
C SER A 85 -7.41 -0.05 -10.33
N VAL A 86 -8.02 -0.52 -9.25
CA VAL A 86 -8.50 0.31 -8.15
C VAL A 86 -8.13 -0.35 -6.84
N SER A 87 -7.65 0.44 -5.89
CA SER A 87 -7.31 -0.05 -4.56
C SER A 87 -7.59 0.98 -3.50
N TYR A 88 -7.98 0.49 -2.33
CA TYR A 88 -8.06 1.24 -1.10
C TYR A 88 -6.84 0.88 -0.22
N GLU A 89 -6.24 1.87 0.40
CA GLU A 89 -5.10 1.75 1.30
C GLU A 89 -5.44 2.45 2.62
N ARG A 90 -5.15 1.78 3.74
CA ARG A 90 -5.18 2.38 5.08
C ARG A 90 -3.83 2.16 5.73
N ILE A 91 -3.27 3.23 6.29
CA ILE A 91 -2.04 3.22 7.07
C ILE A 91 -2.40 3.62 8.49
N GLN A 92 -1.89 2.90 9.48
CA GLN A 92 -2.15 3.13 10.89
C GLN A 92 -0.85 2.93 11.68
N SER A 93 -0.42 3.96 12.39
CA SER A 93 0.67 3.82 13.36
C SER A 93 0.21 3.05 14.60
N THR A 94 1.04 2.15 15.11
CA THR A 94 0.73 1.33 16.29
C THR A 94 0.66 2.15 17.58
N ASN A 95 1.34 3.30 17.61
CA ASN A 95 1.26 4.27 18.70
C ASN A 95 0.01 5.18 18.60
N ASN A 96 -0.83 4.98 17.57
CA ASN A 96 -2.05 5.70 17.27
C ASN A 96 -1.89 7.22 17.01
N LYS A 97 -0.66 7.70 16.79
CA LYS A 97 -0.38 9.12 16.50
C LYS A 97 -0.62 9.50 15.04
N ALA A 98 -0.50 8.54 14.13
CA ALA A 98 -0.62 8.77 12.69
C ALA A 98 -1.54 7.76 12.02
N HIS A 99 -2.37 8.23 11.09
CA HIS A 99 -3.15 7.40 10.20
C HIS A 99 -3.35 8.10 8.86
N SER A 100 -3.63 7.32 7.82
CA SER A 100 -4.08 7.83 6.51
C SER A 100 -4.94 6.78 5.83
N TYR A 101 -5.85 7.28 5.00
CA TYR A 101 -6.65 6.48 4.10
C TYR A 101 -6.47 7.04 2.69
N GLY A 102 -6.54 6.15 1.70
CA GLY A 102 -6.26 6.49 0.33
C GLY A 102 -7.00 5.59 -0.64
N ILE A 103 -7.46 6.17 -1.75
CA ILE A 103 -7.93 5.43 -2.90
C ILE A 103 -6.97 5.71 -4.05
N GLU A 104 -6.47 4.65 -4.66
CA GLU A 104 -5.58 4.70 -5.82
C GLU A 104 -6.23 3.98 -7.00
N GLY A 105 -6.37 4.69 -8.12
CA GLY A 105 -6.79 4.14 -9.39
C GLY A 105 -5.67 4.27 -10.42
N ALA A 106 -5.49 3.26 -11.28
CA ALA A 106 -4.57 3.38 -12.40
C ALA A 106 -5.08 2.62 -13.63
N VAL A 107 -4.80 3.18 -14.81
CA VAL A 107 -5.02 2.55 -16.11
C VAL A 107 -3.67 2.45 -16.81
N ARG A 108 -3.35 1.27 -17.34
CA ARG A 108 -2.11 0.98 -18.06
C ARG A 108 -2.48 0.29 -19.37
N TRP A 109 -1.84 0.66 -20.46
CA TRP A 109 -2.05 0.00 -21.76
C TRP A 109 -0.75 -0.05 -22.55
N LYS A 110 -0.63 -1.05 -23.42
CA LYS A 110 0.47 -1.19 -24.37
C LYS A 110 -0.08 -1.06 -25.80
N PHE A 111 0.67 -0.36 -26.65
CA PHE A 111 0.46 -0.27 -28.10
C PHE A 111 1.42 -1.20 -28.83
#